data_AF-A0A158BZD9-F1
#
_entry.id   AF-A0A158BZD9-F1
#
_cell.length_a   1.000
_cell.length_b   1.000
_cell.length_c   1.000
_cell.angle_alpha   90.00
_cell.angle_beta   90.00
_cell.angle_gamma   90.00
#
_symmetry.space_group_name_H-M   'P 1'
#
loop_
_entity.id
_entity.type
_entity.pdbx_description
1 polymer ?
#
loop_
_entity_poly.entity_id
_entity_poly.type
_entity_poly.pdbx_seq_one_letter_code
_entity_poly.pdbx_strand_id
1 'polypeptide(L)'
;MQKISPCLWFDGNAEEAANFYLGVFKSARITDIMRHTESSPGTKGSVLAVLFELEGEDFMALNGGPEYKFTPAISMFIKCESQAEIDHYWDKLTDGGKPIACGWLTDRFGVTWQIAPARLLKMLQDPDPVKADRTMKAMMGMIKLDIAALDRAYNGA
;
A
#
# COMPACT_ATOMS: atom_id res chain seq x y z
N MET A 1 -14.00 -6.86 -10.29
CA MET A 1 -13.83 -7.80 -9.15
C MET A 1 -13.32 -9.14 -9.63
N GLN A 2 -12.06 -9.41 -9.30
CA GLN A 2 -11.39 -10.69 -9.48
C GLN A 2 -12.00 -11.76 -8.56
N LYS A 3 -11.61 -13.02 -8.80
CA LYS A 3 -12.04 -14.18 -7.99
C LYS A 3 -11.67 -14.03 -6.50
N ILE A 4 -10.57 -13.34 -6.21
CA ILE A 4 -10.09 -13.05 -4.85
C ILE A 4 -9.63 -11.59 -4.85
N SER A 5 -10.14 -10.81 -3.91
CA SER A 5 -9.79 -9.39 -3.72
C SER A 5 -9.63 -9.09 -2.23
N PRO A 6 -8.69 -8.22 -1.85
CA PRO A 6 -8.59 -7.75 -0.47
C PRO A 6 -9.86 -6.99 -0.05
N CYS A 7 -10.36 -7.31 1.15
CA CYS A 7 -11.37 -6.52 1.84
C CYS A 7 -10.68 -5.72 2.95
N LEU A 8 -10.76 -4.40 2.86
CA LEU A 8 -10.18 -3.45 3.80
C LEU A 8 -11.27 -2.95 4.75
N TRP A 9 -11.06 -3.11 6.05
CA TRP A 9 -12.04 -2.77 7.08
C TRP A 9 -11.85 -1.34 7.60
N PHE A 10 -12.88 -0.52 7.49
CA PHE A 10 -12.89 0.89 7.86
C PHE A 10 -13.99 1.22 8.89
N ASP A 11 -13.81 2.35 9.56
CA ASP A 11 -14.75 2.91 10.53
C ASP A 11 -15.43 4.15 9.93
N GLY A 12 -16.40 3.91 9.06
CA GLY A 12 -17.22 4.96 8.43
C GLY A 12 -16.54 5.76 7.31
N ASN A 13 -15.22 5.63 7.11
CA ASN A 13 -14.42 6.41 6.16
C ASN A 13 -13.95 5.63 4.91
N ALA A 14 -14.59 4.51 4.56
CA ALA A 14 -14.25 3.71 3.38
C ALA A 14 -14.25 4.51 2.06
N GLU A 15 -15.27 5.37 1.84
CA GLU A 15 -15.37 6.18 0.62
C GLU A 15 -14.30 7.27 0.56
N GLU A 16 -13.94 7.86 1.70
CA GLU A 16 -12.85 8.83 1.79
C GLU A 16 -11.51 8.16 1.44
N ALA A 17 -11.24 6.98 2.02
CA ALA A 17 -10.03 6.21 1.74
C ALA A 17 -9.93 5.83 0.26
N ALA A 18 -11.02 5.31 -0.34
CA ALA A 18 -11.05 4.98 -1.76
C ALA A 18 -10.74 6.21 -2.63
N ASN A 19 -11.40 7.35 -2.38
CA ASN A 19 -11.15 8.58 -3.13
C ASN A 19 -9.72 9.11 -2.96
N PHE A 20 -9.15 8.99 -1.76
CA PHE A 20 -7.74 9.30 -1.54
C PHE A 20 -6.84 8.42 -2.40
N TYR A 21 -7.03 7.10 -2.40
CA TYR A 21 -6.22 6.20 -3.23
C TYR A 21 -6.38 6.49 -4.73
N LEU A 22 -7.58 6.81 -5.18
CA LEU A 22 -7.81 7.26 -6.56
C LEU A 22 -6.98 8.49 -6.94
N GLY A 23 -6.69 9.39 -5.99
CA GLY A 23 -5.83 10.55 -6.20
C GLY A 23 -4.33 10.26 -6.09
N VAL A 24 -3.94 9.09 -5.57
CA VAL A 24 -2.54 8.64 -5.44
C VAL A 24 -2.10 7.84 -6.66
N PHE A 25 -2.93 6.91 -7.12
CA PHE A 25 -2.61 5.99 -8.20
C PHE A 25 -2.99 6.56 -9.58
N LYS A 26 -2.23 6.20 -10.63
CA LYS A 26 -2.42 6.74 -11.98
C LYS A 26 -3.62 6.09 -12.68
N SER A 27 -3.75 4.78 -12.54
CA SER A 27 -4.88 4.01 -13.06
C SER A 27 -5.77 3.57 -11.92
N ALA A 28 -6.77 4.39 -11.58
CA ALA A 28 -7.67 4.08 -10.49
C ALA A 28 -9.11 4.48 -10.81
N ARG A 29 -10.07 3.70 -10.32
CA ARG A 29 -11.50 4.02 -10.43
C ARG A 29 -12.33 3.34 -9.35
N ILE A 30 -13.42 3.98 -8.96
CA ILE A 30 -14.50 3.31 -8.23
C ILE A 30 -15.31 2.51 -9.25
N THR A 31 -15.56 1.25 -8.95
CA THR A 31 -16.34 0.35 -9.80
C THR A 31 -17.78 0.22 -9.31
N ASP A 32 -18.02 0.31 -8.00
CA ASP A 32 -19.36 0.30 -7.42
C ASP A 32 -19.36 0.90 -5.99
N ILE A 33 -20.53 1.37 -5.54
CA ILE A 33 -20.76 1.82 -4.16
C ILE A 33 -22.03 1.17 -3.64
N MET A 34 -21.85 0.31 -2.63
CA MET A 34 -22.93 -0.32 -1.90
C MET A 34 -23.38 0.57 -0.74
N ARG A 35 -24.68 0.81 -0.64
CA ARG A 35 -25.28 1.60 0.44
C ARG A 35 -26.12 0.73 1.37
N HIS A 36 -26.18 1.12 2.64
CA HIS A 36 -27.04 0.46 3.62
C HIS A 36 -28.51 0.54 3.20
N THR A 37 -29.18 -0.60 3.27
CA THR A 37 -30.63 -0.74 3.08
C THR A 37 -31.37 -0.63 4.42
N GLU A 38 -32.70 -0.71 4.42
CA GLU A 38 -33.50 -0.77 5.65
C GLU A 38 -33.17 -1.98 6.53
N SER A 39 -32.71 -3.09 5.94
CA SER A 39 -32.35 -4.31 6.67
C SER A 39 -30.87 -4.36 7.07
N SER A 40 -30.08 -3.36 6.68
CA SER A 40 -28.66 -3.30 7.03
C SER A 40 -28.48 -2.67 8.41
N PRO A 41 -27.41 -3.03 9.16
CA PRO A 41 -27.23 -2.55 10.55
C PRO A 41 -26.87 -1.05 10.66
N GLY A 42 -26.39 -0.44 9.57
CA GLY A 42 -26.02 0.98 9.51
C GLY A 42 -27.17 1.90 9.09
N THR A 43 -26.87 3.19 8.97
CA THR A 43 -27.86 4.21 8.59
C THR A 43 -28.28 4.05 7.13
N LYS A 44 -29.59 3.92 6.86
CA LYS A 44 -30.11 3.80 5.48
C LYS A 44 -29.53 4.88 4.55
N GLY A 45 -28.99 4.45 3.42
CA GLY A 45 -28.39 5.33 2.41
C GLY A 45 -26.93 5.73 2.66
N SER A 46 -26.38 5.49 3.85
CA SER A 46 -24.94 5.66 4.09
C SER A 46 -24.15 4.58 3.35
N VAL A 47 -22.86 4.84 3.08
CA VAL A 47 -22.00 3.87 2.39
C VAL A 47 -21.71 2.68 3.31
N LEU A 48 -22.03 1.49 2.80
CA LEU A 48 -21.67 0.21 3.41
C LEU A 48 -20.30 -0.23 2.89
N ALA A 49 -20.11 -0.26 1.57
CA ALA A 49 -18.85 -0.67 0.96
C ALA A 49 -18.59 0.08 -0.34
N VAL A 50 -17.32 0.24 -0.68
CA VAL A 50 -16.85 0.81 -1.95
C VAL A 50 -15.98 -0.22 -2.64
N LEU A 51 -16.32 -0.54 -3.88
CA LEU A 51 -15.52 -1.38 -4.75
C LEU A 51 -14.71 -0.46 -5.65
N PHE A 52 -13.40 -0.68 -5.73
CA PHE A 52 -12.51 0.16 -6.51
C PHE A 52 -11.34 -0.65 -7.06
N GLU A 53 -10.70 -0.12 -8.09
CA GLU A 53 -9.53 -0.70 -8.73
C GLU A 53 -8.36 0.27 -8.62
N LEU A 54 -7.17 -0.25 -8.28
CA LEU A 54 -5.90 0.47 -8.29
C LEU A 54 -4.90 -0.31 -9.15
N GLU A 55 -4.36 0.32 -10.21
CA GLU A 55 -3.37 -0.26 -11.12
C GLU A 55 -3.76 -1.65 -11.66
N GLY A 56 -5.07 -1.88 -11.89
CA GLY A 56 -5.62 -3.15 -12.38
C GLY A 56 -6.02 -4.15 -11.28
N GLU A 57 -5.73 -3.86 -10.02
CA GLU A 57 -6.06 -4.72 -8.87
C GLU A 57 -7.37 -4.29 -8.21
N ASP A 58 -8.28 -5.24 -8.00
CA ASP A 58 -9.60 -5.00 -7.39
C ASP A 58 -9.54 -5.04 -5.86
N PHE A 59 -10.15 -4.04 -5.22
CA PHE A 59 -10.28 -3.89 -3.77
C PHE A 59 -11.73 -3.65 -3.35
N MET A 60 -12.05 -4.03 -2.12
CA MET A 60 -13.29 -3.64 -1.43
C MET A 60 -12.93 -2.92 -0.13
N ALA A 61 -13.46 -1.71 0.07
CA ALA A 61 -13.41 -1.01 1.35
C ALA A 61 -14.77 -1.15 2.03
N LEU A 62 -14.81 -1.72 3.23
CA LEU A 62 -16.03 -2.00 3.99
C LEU A 62 -16.10 -1.11 5.23
N ASN A 63 -17.16 -0.34 5.39
CA ASN A 63 -17.47 0.33 6.65
C ASN A 63 -18.07 -0.68 7.63
N GLY A 64 -17.21 -1.31 8.42
CA GLY A 64 -17.60 -2.33 9.37
C GLY A 64 -17.65 -1.87 10.82
N GLY A 65 -17.12 -0.67 11.12
CA GLY A 65 -17.06 -0.10 12.47
C GLY A 65 -15.68 -0.20 13.12
N PRO A 66 -15.53 0.29 14.37
CA PRO A 66 -14.24 0.45 15.05
C PRO A 66 -13.65 -0.85 15.63
N GLU A 67 -14.34 -1.99 15.50
CA GLU A 67 -14.01 -3.26 16.15
C GLU A 67 -12.66 -3.82 15.70
N TYR A 68 -12.31 -3.64 14.42
CA TYR A 68 -11.07 -4.14 13.84
C TYR A 68 -10.19 -3.01 13.36
N LYS A 69 -8.88 -3.18 13.54
CA LYS A 69 -7.85 -2.23 13.10
C LYS A 69 -6.86 -2.93 12.21
N PHE A 70 -6.35 -2.21 11.22
CA PHE A 70 -5.24 -2.68 10.41
C PHE A 70 -4.01 -2.92 11.26
N THR A 71 -3.24 -3.92 10.85
CA THR A 71 -1.89 -4.20 11.35
C THR A 71 -0.99 -4.47 10.15
N PRO A 72 0.34 -4.34 10.30
CA PRO A 72 1.28 -4.68 9.23
C PRO A 72 1.25 -6.14 8.77
N ALA A 73 0.43 -7.00 9.39
CA ALA A 73 0.24 -8.40 8.99
C ALA A 73 -0.31 -8.55 7.56
N ILE A 74 -1.02 -7.54 7.05
CA ILE A 74 -1.34 -7.39 5.63
C ILE A 74 -0.77 -6.06 5.14
N SER A 75 -0.17 -6.08 3.96
CA SER A 75 0.34 -4.88 3.30
C SER A 75 0.27 -5.00 1.79
N MET A 76 0.19 -3.86 1.13
CA MET A 76 0.22 -3.79 -0.33
C MET A 76 1.61 -3.39 -0.81
N PHE A 77 2.17 -4.22 -1.68
CA PHE A 77 3.52 -4.03 -2.21
C PHE A 77 3.44 -3.31 -3.56
N ILE A 78 3.96 -2.08 -3.61
CA ILE A 78 4.04 -1.26 -4.83
C ILE A 78 5.43 -1.43 -5.43
N LYS A 79 5.48 -2.05 -6.61
CA LYS A 79 6.71 -2.16 -7.42
C LYS A 79 6.93 -0.84 -8.15
N CYS A 80 8.02 -0.16 -7.82
CA CYS A 80 8.41 1.10 -8.46
C CYS A 80 9.56 0.85 -9.43
N GLU A 81 9.48 1.42 -10.63
CA GLU A 81 10.53 1.28 -11.65
C GLU A 81 11.59 2.38 -11.56
N SER A 82 11.26 3.49 -10.88
CA SER A 82 12.15 4.66 -10.75
C SER A 82 12.09 5.30 -9.36
N GLN A 83 13.10 6.12 -9.04
CA GLN A 83 13.12 6.85 -7.77
C GLN A 83 11.97 7.86 -7.69
N ALA A 84 11.60 8.48 -8.81
CA ALA A 84 10.46 9.40 -8.86
C ALA A 84 9.14 8.71 -8.50
N GLU A 85 8.96 7.44 -8.86
CA GLU A 85 7.78 6.68 -8.42
C GLU A 85 7.82 6.36 -6.93
N ILE A 86 8.98 5.97 -6.40
CA ILE A 86 9.16 5.78 -4.95
C ILE A 86 8.79 7.06 -4.22
N ASP A 87 9.35 8.20 -4.65
CA ASP A 87 9.12 9.49 -4.03
C ASP A 87 7.65 9.89 -4.09
N HIS A 88 7.00 9.74 -5.26
CA HIS A 88 5.57 10.03 -5.42
C HIS A 88 4.69 9.22 -4.45
N TYR A 89 4.81 7.89 -4.45
CA TYR A 89 3.98 7.05 -3.59
C TYR A 89 4.31 7.28 -2.12
N TRP A 90 5.60 7.46 -1.79
CA TRP A 90 6.03 7.65 -0.43
C TRP A 90 5.47 8.95 0.14
N ASP A 91 5.66 10.06 -0.57
CA ASP A 91 5.24 11.37 -0.09
C ASP A 91 3.71 11.44 0.01
N LYS A 92 2.99 10.84 -0.95
CA LYS A 92 1.52 10.78 -0.92
C LYS A 92 0.97 9.91 0.21
N LEU A 93 1.48 8.70 0.38
CA LEU A 93 0.93 7.76 1.37
C LEU A 93 1.41 8.05 2.80
N THR A 94 2.51 8.78 2.97
CA THR A 94 2.94 9.30 4.28
C THR A 94 2.25 10.60 4.69
N ASP A 95 1.51 11.27 3.79
CA ASP A 95 0.75 12.46 4.15
C ASP A 95 -0.37 12.10 5.15
N GLY A 96 -0.20 12.51 6.41
CA GLY A 96 -1.05 12.09 7.54
C GLY A 96 -0.82 10.65 8.01
N GLY A 97 0.11 9.93 7.37
CA GLY A 97 0.56 8.58 7.73
C GLY A 97 1.83 8.58 8.57
N LYS A 98 2.46 7.41 8.67
CA LYS A 98 3.69 7.20 9.45
C LYS A 98 4.65 6.27 8.70
N PRO A 99 5.90 6.73 8.44
CA PRO A 99 6.98 5.84 8.03
C PRO A 99 7.24 4.74 9.06
N ILE A 100 7.69 3.58 8.60
CA ILE A 100 8.18 2.48 9.45
C ILE A 100 9.69 2.29 9.18
N ALA A 101 10.06 1.40 8.27
CA ALA A 101 11.44 1.09 7.90
C ALA A 101 11.47 0.30 6.59
N CYS A 102 12.61 0.27 5.89
CA CYS A 102 12.83 -0.59 4.73
C CYS A 102 11.79 -0.43 3.60
N GLY A 103 11.27 0.79 3.39
CA GLY A 103 10.23 1.07 2.40
C GLY A 103 8.80 0.84 2.91
N TRP A 104 8.61 0.47 4.19
CA TRP A 104 7.31 0.30 4.81
C TRP A 104 6.78 1.60 5.40
N LEU A 105 5.47 1.79 5.30
CA LEU A 105 4.73 2.87 5.94
C LEU A 105 3.30 2.43 6.24
N THR A 106 2.64 3.18 7.11
CA THR A 106 1.20 3.12 7.33
C THR A 106 0.57 4.44 6.89
N ASP A 107 -0.48 4.41 6.08
CA ASP A 107 -1.17 5.63 5.65
C ASP A 107 -2.07 6.24 6.73
N ARG A 108 -2.71 7.38 6.43
CA ARG A 108 -3.60 8.07 7.38
C ARG A 108 -4.83 7.26 7.82
N PHE A 109 -5.18 6.21 7.08
CA PHE A 109 -6.29 5.31 7.40
C PHE A 109 -5.84 4.05 8.15
N GLY A 110 -4.54 3.87 8.35
CA GLY A 110 -3.98 2.72 9.06
C GLY A 110 -3.54 1.57 8.15
N VAL A 111 -3.70 1.69 6.83
CA VAL A 111 -3.33 0.64 5.89
C VAL A 111 -1.82 0.63 5.67
N THR A 112 -1.20 -0.55 5.68
CA THR A 112 0.25 -0.69 5.51
C THR A 112 0.63 -0.90 4.05
N TRP A 113 1.65 -0.17 3.60
CA TRP A 113 2.19 -0.21 2.25
C TRP A 113 3.69 -0.47 2.27
N GLN A 114 4.18 -1.19 1.25
CA GLN A 114 5.60 -1.39 0.98
C GLN A 114 5.91 -0.74 -0.37
N ILE A 115 6.70 0.32 -0.35
CA ILE A 115 7.11 1.06 -1.55
C ILE A 115 8.55 0.67 -1.85
N ALA A 116 8.74 -0.13 -2.88
CA ALA A 116 10.04 -0.72 -3.14
C ALA A 116 10.38 -0.77 -4.64
N PRO A 117 11.68 -0.71 -4.97
CA PRO A 117 12.14 -0.90 -6.33
C PRO A 117 11.74 -2.30 -6.83
N ALA A 118 11.30 -2.42 -8.09
CA ALA A 118 10.89 -3.70 -8.68
C ALA A 118 11.98 -4.78 -8.62
N ARG A 119 13.26 -4.36 -8.57
CA ARG A 119 14.43 -5.24 -8.47
C ARG A 119 14.84 -5.63 -7.05
N LEU A 120 14.30 -5.00 -6.01
CA LEU A 120 14.75 -5.22 -4.63
C LEU A 120 14.69 -6.68 -4.21
N LEU A 121 13.57 -7.37 -4.46
CA LEU A 121 13.41 -8.77 -4.10
C LEU A 121 14.44 -9.66 -4.80
N LYS A 122 14.76 -9.38 -6.07
CA LYS A 122 15.80 -10.11 -6.81
C LYS A 122 17.18 -9.89 -6.22
N MET A 123 17.51 -8.66 -5.82
CA MET A 123 18.79 -8.34 -5.19
C MET A 123 18.97 -9.04 -3.84
N LEU A 124 17.90 -9.12 -3.04
CA LEU A 124 17.90 -9.81 -1.74
C LEU A 124 17.93 -11.34 -1.87
N GLN A 125 17.47 -11.88 -3.00
CA GLN A 125 17.45 -13.31 -3.31
C GLN A 125 18.58 -13.74 -4.26
N ASP A 126 19.60 -12.90 -4.44
CA ASP A 126 20.69 -13.20 -5.35
C ASP A 126 21.46 -14.47 -4.89
N PRO A 127 21.83 -15.38 -5.81
CA PRO A 127 22.59 -16.57 -5.47
C PRO A 127 24.01 -16.28 -4.93
N ASP A 128 24.56 -15.09 -5.18
CA ASP A 128 25.77 -14.60 -4.50
C ASP A 128 25.38 -14.04 -3.12
N PRO A 129 25.66 -14.76 -2.02
CA PRO A 129 25.24 -14.35 -0.68
C PRO A 129 25.90 -13.04 -0.24
N VAL A 130 27.05 -12.65 -0.82
CA VAL A 130 27.72 -11.40 -0.47
C VAL A 130 26.98 -10.20 -1.06
N LYS A 131 26.45 -10.32 -2.29
CA LYS A 131 25.62 -9.27 -2.90
C LYS A 131 24.29 -9.10 -2.17
N ALA A 132 23.64 -10.23 -1.85
CA ALA A 132 22.40 -10.24 -1.08
C ALA A 132 22.60 -9.61 0.31
N ASP A 133 23.67 -9.98 1.02
CA ASP A 133 23.99 -9.42 2.34
C ASP A 133 24.24 -7.91 2.30
N ARG A 134 25.05 -7.41 1.34
CA ARG A 134 25.28 -5.95 1.21
C ARG A 134 23.99 -5.19 0.94
N THR A 135 23.10 -5.75 0.11
CA THR A 135 21.81 -5.14 -0.19
C THR A 135 20.92 -5.12 1.05
N MET A 136 20.82 -6.24 1.77
CA MET A 136 20.07 -6.35 3.01
C MET A 136 20.57 -5.33 4.04
N LYS A 137 21.89 -5.25 4.23
CA LYS A 137 22.51 -4.31 5.16
C LYS A 137 22.20 -2.85 4.80
N ALA A 138 22.27 -2.49 3.51
CA ALA A 138 21.92 -1.15 3.07
C ALA A 138 20.43 -0.85 3.30
N MET A 139 19.54 -1.77 2.94
CA MET A 139 18.10 -1.64 3.12
C MET A 139 17.72 -1.45 4.60
N MET A 140 18.32 -2.23 5.50
CA MET A 140 18.05 -2.14 6.95
C MET A 140 18.44 -0.77 7.56
N GLY A 141 19.31 -0.02 6.90
CA GLY A 141 19.65 1.36 7.29
C GLY A 141 18.72 2.43 6.73
N MET A 142 17.72 2.05 5.93
CA MET A 142 16.83 2.98 5.23
C MET A 142 15.42 2.99 5.82
N ILE A 143 14.79 4.16 5.81
CA ILE A 143 13.34 4.30 6.05
C ILE A 143 12.63 4.34 4.70
N LYS A 144 12.84 5.41 3.92
CA LYS A 144 12.53 5.46 2.48
C LYS A 144 13.69 4.84 1.70
N LEU A 145 13.40 4.02 0.70
CA LEU A 145 14.43 3.37 -0.10
C LEU A 145 15.02 4.31 -1.16
N ASP A 146 16.34 4.30 -1.25
CA ASP A 146 17.10 4.98 -2.30
C ASP A 146 17.66 3.92 -3.27
N ILE A 147 17.18 3.98 -4.51
CA ILE A 147 17.52 3.00 -5.54
C ILE A 147 19.04 3.00 -5.82
N ALA A 148 19.65 4.17 -5.94
CA ALA A 148 21.05 4.27 -6.31
C ALA A 148 21.98 3.74 -5.20
N ALA A 149 21.63 3.95 -3.94
CA ALA A 149 22.34 3.43 -2.78
C ALA A 149 22.20 1.91 -2.68
N LEU A 150 21.00 1.37 -2.94
CA LEU A 150 20.80 -0.07 -3.03
C LEU A 150 21.64 -0.69 -4.15
N ASP A 151 21.67 -0.07 -5.33
CA ASP A 151 22.48 -0.55 -6.46
C ASP A 151 23.99 -0.49 -6.15
N ARG A 152 24.47 0.58 -5.53
CA ARG A 152 25.88 0.70 -5.09
C ARG A 152 26.24 -0.42 -4.11
N ALA A 153 25.40 -0.62 -3.09
CA ALA A 153 25.61 -1.68 -2.11
C ALA A 153 25.63 -3.06 -2.77
N TYR A 154 24.68 -3.35 -3.64
CA TYR A 154 24.60 -4.61 -4.38
C TYR A 154 25.84 -4.86 -5.25
N ASN A 155 26.29 -3.83 -5.98
CA ASN A 155 27.48 -3.92 -6.83
C ASN A 155 28.82 -3.86 -6.06
N GLY A 156 28.81 -3.47 -4.78
CA GLY A 156 30.01 -3.31 -3.96
C GLY A 156 30.83 -2.06 -4.29
N ALA A 157 30.16 -0.99 -4.71
CA ALA A 157 30.75 0.29 -5.11
C ALA A 157 30.50 1.41 -4.09
#